data_AF-A0AAU6ECF7-F1
#
_entry.id   AF-A0AAU6ECF7-F1
#
_cell.length_a   1.000
_cell.length_b   1.000
_cell.length_c   1.000
_cell.angle_alpha   90.00
_cell.angle_beta   90.00
_cell.angle_gamma   90.00
#
_symmetry.space_group_name_H-M   'P 1'
#
loop_
_entity.id
_entity.type
_entity.pdbx_description
1 polymer ?
#
loop_
_entity_poly.entity_id
_entity_poly.type
_entity_poly.pdbx_seq_one_letter_code
_entity_poly.pdbx_strand_id
1 'polypeptide(L)'
;MDPAGPVALRFPLVARSRPACTPLGVRVGELCALANAAKRDGDPSSSSVVLNQAALLASDVGLPDLARAWCHRHAEVYLRACPLDARTARRALEPLVNLARLHIRDGDGDAALRLLTDLYDAVTTRTDTVLDGLPVPAGTLTSTTEDHREVR
;
A
#
# COMPACT_ATOMS: atom_id res chain seq x y z
N MET A 1 2.57 6.55 -31.04
CA MET A 1 1.78 7.31 -30.05
C MET A 1 2.75 7.98 -29.10
N ASP A 2 2.48 9.22 -28.70
CA ASP A 2 3.21 9.87 -27.62
C ASP A 2 2.82 9.20 -26.28
N PRO A 3 3.75 8.50 -25.60
CA PRO A 3 3.46 7.85 -24.31
C PRO A 3 3.11 8.85 -23.19
N ALA A 4 3.39 10.15 -23.38
CA ALA A 4 3.00 11.23 -22.48
C ALA A 4 1.79 12.04 -22.97
N GLY A 5 1.18 11.65 -24.09
CA GLY A 5 0.05 12.37 -24.67
C GLY A 5 -1.21 12.33 -23.79
N PRO A 6 -2.14 13.28 -23.93
CA PRO A 6 -3.34 13.38 -23.07
C PRO A 6 -4.28 12.17 -23.16
N VAL A 7 -4.19 11.36 -24.22
CA VAL A 7 -4.89 10.08 -24.34
C VAL A 7 -4.19 8.98 -23.52
N ALA A 8 -2.86 8.94 -23.52
CA ALA A 8 -2.07 7.97 -22.76
C ALA A 8 -2.26 8.16 -21.23
N LEU A 9 -2.39 9.41 -20.75
CA LEU A 9 -2.64 9.73 -19.33
C LEU A 9 -4.00 9.22 -18.81
N ARG A 10 -4.92 8.83 -19.70
CA ARG A 10 -6.21 8.23 -19.32
C ARG A 10 -6.09 6.75 -18.98
N PHE A 11 -4.98 6.08 -19.33
CA PHE A 11 -4.76 4.69 -18.98
C PHE A 11 -4.34 4.54 -17.50
N PRO A 12 -4.88 3.55 -16.76
CA PRO A 12 -4.77 3.47 -15.30
C PRO A 12 -3.38 3.12 -14.75
N LEU A 13 -2.40 2.80 -15.60
CA LEU A 13 -1.04 2.38 -15.20
C LEU A 13 0.06 3.28 -15.79
N VAL A 14 -0.29 4.49 -16.23
CA VAL A 14 0.66 5.47 -16.75
C VAL A 14 0.97 6.49 -15.65
N ALA A 15 2.25 6.82 -15.49
CA ALA A 15 2.71 7.84 -14.56
C ALA A 15 2.00 9.18 -14.83
N ARG A 16 1.60 9.88 -13.76
CA ARG A 16 0.93 11.18 -13.84
C ARG A 16 1.75 12.26 -13.13
N SER A 17 1.66 13.49 -13.63
CA SER A 17 2.28 14.66 -13.00
C SER A 17 1.77 14.86 -11.57
N ARG A 18 2.67 15.20 -10.65
CA ARG A 18 2.33 15.42 -9.24
C ARG A 18 1.61 16.77 -9.07
N PRO A 19 0.46 16.82 -8.39
CA PRO A 19 -0.15 18.09 -8.00
C PRO A 19 0.75 18.82 -6.99
N ALA A 20 0.62 20.15 -6.91
CA ALA A 20 1.32 20.94 -5.91
C ALA A 20 0.88 20.50 -4.50
N CYS A 21 1.84 20.19 -3.63
CA CYS A 21 1.59 19.83 -2.24
C CYS A 21 1.83 21.03 -1.31
N THR A 22 1.26 20.96 -0.11
CA THR A 22 1.64 21.84 1.01
C THR A 22 3.14 21.69 1.34
N PRO A 23 3.78 22.68 1.98
CA PRO A 23 5.21 22.65 2.28
C PRO A 23 5.61 21.39 3.06
N LEU A 24 6.76 20.80 2.70
CA LEU A 24 7.24 19.54 3.29
C LEU A 24 7.30 19.57 4.82
N GLY A 25 7.79 20.66 5.41
CA GLY A 25 7.89 20.80 6.85
C GLY A 25 6.53 20.72 7.56
N VAL A 26 5.47 21.25 6.94
CA VAL A 26 4.10 21.17 7.47
C VAL A 26 3.63 19.72 7.46
N ARG A 27 3.80 19.03 6.32
CA ARG A 27 3.38 17.63 6.16
C ARG A 27 4.12 16.68 7.11
N VAL A 28 5.43 16.88 7.29
CA VAL A 28 6.23 16.11 8.26
C VAL A 28 5.76 16.40 9.69
N GLY A 29 5.50 17.67 10.03
CA GLY A 29 4.98 18.06 11.33
C GLY A 29 3.63 17.42 11.66
N GLU A 30 2.69 17.44 10.70
CA GLU A 30 1.38 16.79 10.80
C GLU A 30 1.51 15.27 11.00
N LEU A 31 2.39 14.62 10.23
CA LEU A 31 2.65 13.19 10.37
C LEU A 31 3.23 12.84 11.75
N CYS A 32 4.17 13.64 12.25
CA CYS A 32 4.73 13.47 13.59
C CYS A 32 3.68 13.68 14.69
N ALA A 33 2.80 14.67 14.54
CA ALA A 33 1.69 14.89 15.48
C ALA A 33 0.72 13.71 15.49
N LEU A 34 0.38 13.17 14.32
CA LEU A 34 -0.46 11.98 14.16
C LEU A 34 0.20 10.75 14.79
N ALA A 35 1.50 10.53 14.56
CA ALA A 35 2.26 9.44 15.16
C ALA A 35 2.27 9.52 16.70
N ASN A 36 2.46 10.72 17.24
CA ASN A 36 2.40 10.95 18.69
C ASN A 36 1.00 10.69 19.26
N ALA A 37 -0.06 11.05 18.55
CA ALA A 37 -1.43 10.73 18.95
C ALA A 37 -1.69 9.22 18.94
N ALA A 38 -1.37 8.54 17.82
CA ALA A 38 -1.52 7.09 17.69
C ALA A 38 -0.77 6.33 18.80
N LYS A 39 0.44 6.79 19.16
CA LYS A 39 1.21 6.21 20.27
C LYS A 39 0.53 6.39 21.63
N ARG A 40 -0.06 7.55 21.90
CA ARG A 40 -0.76 7.81 23.17
C ARG A 40 -2.03 6.98 23.30
N ASP A 41 -2.78 6.85 22.21
CA ASP A 41 -4.09 6.20 22.23
C ASP A 41 -3.98 4.67 22.08
N GLY A 42 -2.82 4.18 21.62
CA GLY A 42 -2.56 2.74 21.45
C GLY A 42 -3.41 2.09 20.36
N ASP A 43 -4.04 2.88 19.49
CA ASP A 43 -4.96 2.40 18.46
C ASP A 43 -4.20 1.88 17.22
N PRO A 44 -4.32 0.58 16.89
CA PRO A 44 -3.72 0.02 15.69
C PRO A 44 -4.23 0.67 14.39
N SER A 45 -5.48 1.12 14.36
CA SER A 45 -6.05 1.80 13.18
C SER A 45 -5.31 3.10 12.89
N SER A 46 -5.12 3.93 13.92
CA SER A 46 -4.35 5.17 13.82
C SER A 46 -2.90 4.93 13.41
N SER A 47 -2.27 3.86 13.92
CA SER A 47 -0.92 3.47 13.52
C SER A 47 -0.83 3.09 12.03
N SER A 48 -1.84 2.39 11.52
CA SER A 48 -2.03 2.07 10.09
C SER A 48 -2.03 3.34 9.23
N VAL A 49 -2.77 4.36 9.66
CA VAL A 49 -2.87 5.65 8.95
C VAL A 49 -1.51 6.35 8.92
N VAL A 50 -0.77 6.36 10.04
CA VAL A 50 0.57 6.95 10.11
C VAL A 50 1.51 6.29 9.11
N LEU A 51 1.55 4.96 9.07
CA LEU A 51 2.43 4.22 8.16
C LEU A 51 2.06 4.46 6.69
N ASN A 52 0.77 4.50 6.36
CA ASN A 52 0.30 4.84 5.02
C ASN A 52 0.72 6.26 4.61
N GLN A 53 0.50 7.25 5.48
CA GLN A 53 0.88 8.64 5.23
C GLN A 53 2.40 8.82 5.11
N ALA A 54 3.19 8.08 5.90
CA ALA A 54 4.65 8.08 5.78
C ALA A 54 5.12 7.54 4.42
N ALA A 55 4.50 6.45 3.93
CA ALA A 55 4.81 5.90 2.61
C ALA A 55 4.45 6.88 1.48
N LEU A 56 3.27 7.49 1.55
CA LEU A 56 2.82 8.49 0.57
C LEU A 56 3.72 9.73 0.56
N LEU A 57 4.07 10.25 1.73
CA LEU A 57 4.97 11.40 1.87
C LEU A 57 6.34 11.10 1.26
N ALA A 58 6.94 9.94 1.61
CA ALA A 58 8.22 9.52 1.05
C ALA A 58 8.17 9.41 -0.48
N SER A 59 7.09 8.85 -1.02
CA SER A 59 6.91 8.75 -2.46
C SER A 59 6.74 10.13 -3.11
N ASP A 60 6.00 11.05 -2.48
CA ASP A 60 5.78 12.41 -3.00
C ASP A 60 7.05 13.24 -3.08
N VAL A 61 8.02 13.01 -2.19
CA VAL A 61 9.33 13.71 -2.21
C VAL A 61 10.40 12.96 -3.01
N GLY A 62 10.04 11.88 -3.71
CA GLY A 62 10.97 11.14 -4.56
C GLY A 62 11.96 10.25 -3.79
N LEU A 63 11.52 9.67 -2.66
CA LEU A 63 12.27 8.68 -1.89
C LEU A 63 11.60 7.30 -2.01
N PRO A 64 11.71 6.62 -3.17
CA PRO A 64 10.97 5.38 -3.45
C PRO A 64 11.34 4.23 -2.51
N ASP A 65 12.61 4.10 -2.13
CA ASP A 65 13.06 3.04 -1.22
C ASP A 65 12.52 3.23 0.20
N LEU A 66 12.42 4.47 0.66
CA LEU A 66 11.80 4.79 1.94
C LEU A 66 10.30 4.52 1.90
N ALA A 67 9.63 4.87 0.79
CA ALA A 67 8.21 4.56 0.60
C ALA A 67 7.95 3.05 0.61
N ARG A 68 8.81 2.28 -0.06
CA ARG A 68 8.78 0.81 -0.06
C ARG A 68 8.96 0.26 1.36
N ALA A 69 9.96 0.74 2.09
CA ALA A 69 10.20 0.32 3.47
C ALA A 69 8.99 0.56 4.38
N TRP A 70 8.30 1.70 4.24
CA TRP A 70 7.08 1.96 5.00
C TRP A 70 5.91 1.05 4.61
N CYS A 71 5.74 0.73 3.32
CA CYS A 71 4.73 -0.23 2.86
C CYS A 71 4.99 -1.63 3.44
N HIS A 72 6.23 -2.12 3.37
CA HIS A 72 6.64 -3.38 3.97
C HIS A 72 6.35 -3.42 5.46
N ARG A 73 6.79 -2.39 6.19
CA ARG A 73 6.57 -2.32 7.65
C ARG A 73 5.09 -2.31 8.00
N HIS A 74 4.27 -1.61 7.23
CA HIS A 74 2.82 -1.57 7.40
C HIS A 74 2.19 -2.95 7.22
N ALA A 75 2.52 -3.63 6.12
CA ALA A 75 1.97 -4.95 5.82
C ALA A 75 2.39 -5.99 6.87
N GLU A 76 3.69 -6.04 7.21
CA GLU A 76 4.23 -7.01 8.17
C GLU A 76 3.53 -6.96 9.54
N VAL A 77 3.18 -5.77 10.02
CA VAL A 77 2.53 -5.61 11.34
C VAL A 77 1.20 -6.37 11.38
N TYR A 78 0.44 -6.35 10.29
CA TYR A 78 -0.84 -7.07 10.22
C TYR A 78 -0.69 -8.52 9.81
N LEU A 79 0.16 -8.83 8.83
CA LEU A 79 0.30 -10.20 8.30
C LEU A 79 0.84 -11.19 9.35
N ARG A 80 1.59 -10.71 10.36
CA ARG A 80 2.02 -11.52 11.50
C ARG A 80 0.88 -11.91 12.46
N ALA A 81 -0.25 -11.22 12.38
CA ALA A 81 -1.41 -11.42 13.24
C ALA A 81 -2.53 -12.23 12.56
N CYS A 82 -2.28 -12.79 11.37
CA CYS A 82 -3.23 -13.68 10.71
C CYS A 82 -3.63 -14.87 11.62
N PRO A 83 -4.91 -15.31 11.56
CA PRO A 83 -5.96 -14.85 10.66
C PRO A 83 -6.63 -13.54 11.12
N LEU A 84 -7.08 -12.73 10.16
CA LEU A 84 -7.67 -11.40 10.37
C LEU A 84 -9.19 -11.40 10.09
N ASP A 85 -9.90 -10.40 10.63
CA ASP A 85 -11.23 -10.02 10.14
C ASP A 85 -11.13 -9.30 8.79
N ALA A 86 -12.24 -9.18 8.04
CA ALA A 86 -12.25 -8.54 6.72
C ALA A 86 -11.64 -7.12 6.73
N ARG A 87 -12.01 -6.32 7.72
CA ARG A 87 -11.57 -4.92 7.84
C ARG A 87 -10.06 -4.82 8.02
N THR A 88 -9.49 -5.66 8.88
CA THR A 88 -8.07 -5.68 9.20
C THR A 88 -7.27 -6.31 8.07
N ALA A 89 -7.80 -7.33 7.40
CA ALA A 89 -7.21 -7.87 6.18
C ALA A 89 -7.10 -6.81 5.08
N ARG A 90 -8.13 -6.00 4.83
CA ARG A 90 -8.03 -4.89 3.87
C ARG A 90 -6.92 -3.89 4.21
N ARG A 91 -6.73 -3.57 5.49
CA ARG A 91 -5.62 -2.71 5.95
C ARG A 91 -4.26 -3.36 5.74
N ALA A 92 -4.18 -4.68 5.93
CA ALA A 92 -2.97 -5.46 5.68
C ALA A 92 -2.57 -5.46 4.18
N LEU A 93 -3.55 -5.47 3.28
CA LEU A 93 -3.31 -5.51 1.82
C LEU A 93 -3.14 -4.12 1.18
N GLU A 94 -3.70 -3.05 1.76
CA GLU A 94 -3.53 -1.67 1.28
C GLU A 94 -2.06 -1.29 0.95
N PRO A 95 -1.06 -1.57 1.82
CA PRO A 95 0.33 -1.27 1.48
C PRO A 95 0.86 -2.02 0.24
N LEU A 96 0.34 -3.21 -0.08
CA LEU A 96 0.73 -3.95 -1.29
C LEU A 96 0.23 -3.25 -2.54
N VAL A 97 -0.99 -2.73 -2.50
CA VAL A 97 -1.53 -1.86 -3.57
C VAL A 97 -0.70 -0.58 -3.70
N ASN A 98 -0.22 -0.03 -2.58
CA ASN A 98 0.67 1.13 -2.63
C ASN A 98 2.03 0.81 -3.28
N LEU A 99 2.57 -0.40 -3.15
CA LEU A 99 3.78 -0.81 -3.88
C LEU A 99 3.59 -0.76 -5.39
N ALA A 100 2.44 -1.23 -5.90
CA ALA A 100 2.09 -1.07 -7.32
C ALA A 100 2.02 0.42 -7.72
N ARG A 101 1.50 1.29 -6.85
CA ARG A 101 1.49 2.75 -7.10
C ARG A 101 2.89 3.34 -7.17
N LEU A 102 3.86 2.80 -6.43
CA LEU A 102 5.27 3.20 -6.57
C LEU A 102 5.81 2.83 -7.95
N HIS A 103 5.58 1.61 -8.42
CA HIS A 103 5.97 1.19 -9.77
C HIS A 103 5.35 2.09 -10.86
N ILE A 104 4.06 2.41 -10.76
CA ILE A 104 3.40 3.35 -11.69
C ILE A 104 4.08 4.72 -11.66
N ARG A 105 4.44 5.23 -10.47
CA ARG A 105 5.11 6.54 -10.31
C ARG A 105 6.50 6.55 -10.94
N ASP A 106 7.20 5.42 -10.93
CA ASP A 106 8.51 5.26 -11.55
C ASP A 106 8.43 4.93 -13.05
N GLY A 107 7.22 4.86 -13.62
CA GLY A 107 6.97 4.57 -15.03
C GLY A 107 6.98 3.08 -15.38
N ASP A 108 7.07 2.20 -14.38
CA ASP A 108 7.07 0.75 -14.54
C ASP A 108 5.65 0.18 -14.39
N GLY A 109 4.81 0.45 -15.39
CA GLY A 109 3.43 -0.04 -15.43
C GLY A 109 3.33 -1.57 -15.47
N ASP A 110 4.32 -2.24 -16.05
CA ASP A 110 4.34 -3.70 -16.15
C ASP A 110 4.60 -4.36 -14.79
N ALA A 111 5.53 -3.83 -13.98
CA ALA A 111 5.72 -4.31 -12.62
C ALA A 111 4.49 -4.03 -11.74
N ALA A 112 3.85 -2.87 -11.91
CA ALA A 112 2.61 -2.56 -11.21
C ALA A 112 1.49 -3.57 -11.56
N LEU A 113 1.32 -3.89 -12.84
CA LEU A 113 0.33 -4.86 -13.29
C LEU A 113 0.60 -6.24 -12.70
N ARG A 114 1.83 -6.74 -12.83
CA ARG A 114 2.20 -8.06 -12.27
C ARG A 114 1.91 -8.13 -10.77
N LEU A 115 2.33 -7.13 -10.00
CA LEU A 115 2.10 -7.11 -8.56
C LEU A 115 0.60 -7.16 -8.22
N LEU A 116 -0.22 -6.35 -8.91
CA LEU A 116 -1.67 -6.32 -8.67
C LEU A 116 -2.36 -7.63 -9.09
N THR A 117 -1.94 -8.24 -10.19
CA THR A 117 -2.45 -9.54 -10.65
C THR A 117 -2.06 -10.64 -9.67
N ASP A 118 -0.79 -10.72 -9.29
CA ASP A 118 -0.31 -11.74 -8.35
C ASP A 118 -0.99 -11.60 -6.97
N LEU A 119 -1.23 -10.37 -6.51
CA LEU A 119 -2.01 -10.10 -5.31
C LEU A 119 -3.47 -10.56 -5.44
N TYR A 120 -4.12 -10.20 -6.54
CA TYR A 120 -5.51 -10.56 -6.80
C TYR A 120 -5.67 -12.08 -6.87
N ASP A 121 -4.79 -12.76 -7.58
CA ASP A 121 -4.81 -14.21 -7.73
C ASP A 121 -4.57 -14.89 -6.39
N ALA A 122 -3.52 -14.48 -5.64
CA ALA A 122 -3.20 -15.05 -4.33
C ALA A 122 -4.36 -14.93 -3.34
N VAL A 123 -5.00 -13.76 -3.26
CA VAL A 123 -6.19 -13.56 -2.43
C VAL A 123 -7.32 -14.45 -2.96
N THR A 124 -7.66 -14.36 -4.24
CA THR A 124 -8.80 -15.09 -4.85
C THR A 124 -8.69 -16.61 -4.69
N THR A 125 -7.50 -17.18 -4.87
CA THR A 125 -7.25 -18.62 -4.77
C THR A 125 -6.83 -19.05 -3.37
N ARG A 126 -6.72 -18.12 -2.41
CA ARG A 126 -6.21 -18.35 -1.05
C ARG A 126 -4.89 -19.12 -1.08
N THR A 127 -3.95 -18.64 -1.89
CA THR A 127 -2.65 -19.28 -2.08
C THR A 127 -1.55 -18.34 -1.60
N ASP A 128 -0.75 -18.80 -0.64
CA ASP A 128 0.38 -18.03 -0.13
C ASP A 128 1.32 -17.64 -1.27
N THR A 129 1.86 -16.43 -1.19
CA THR A 129 2.72 -15.86 -2.23
C THR A 129 3.80 -14.97 -1.62
N VAL A 130 4.72 -14.48 -2.46
CA VAL A 130 5.70 -13.47 -2.10
C VAL A 130 5.53 -12.30 -3.06
N LEU A 131 5.23 -11.12 -2.53
CA LEU A 131 5.02 -9.90 -3.31
C LEU A 131 6.06 -8.86 -2.92
N ASP A 132 6.86 -8.37 -3.88
CA ASP A 132 7.95 -7.41 -3.63
C ASP A 132 8.92 -7.88 -2.51
N GLY A 133 9.14 -9.20 -2.39
CA GLY A 133 9.97 -9.79 -1.34
C GLY A 133 9.29 -9.99 0.01
N LEU A 134 8.01 -9.60 0.15
CA LEU A 134 7.23 -9.78 1.36
C LEU A 134 6.38 -11.07 1.28
N PRO A 135 6.51 -12.01 2.23
CA PRO A 135 5.62 -13.15 2.33
C PRO A 135 4.19 -12.72 2.66
N VAL A 136 3.22 -13.16 1.86
CA VAL A 136 1.79 -12.91 2.04
C VAL A 136 1.08 -14.24 2.27
N PRO A 137 0.64 -14.53 3.51
CA PRO A 137 -0.06 -15.77 3.85
C PRO A 137 -1.53 -15.73 3.40
N ALA A 138 -1.79 -15.58 2.09
CA ALA A 138 -3.14 -15.42 1.55
C ALA A 138 -4.05 -16.63 1.83
N GLY A 139 -3.49 -17.82 2.03
CA GLY A 139 -4.21 -19.03 2.42
C GLY A 139 -4.81 -18.97 3.82
N THR A 140 -4.20 -18.18 4.72
CA THR A 140 -4.64 -18.03 6.12
C THR A 140 -4.94 -16.57 6.49
N LEU A 141 -5.10 -15.69 5.48
CA LEU A 141 -5.26 -14.25 5.68
C LEU A 141 -6.47 -13.92 6.55
N THR A 142 -7.61 -14.56 6.32
CA THR A 142 -8.89 -14.30 7.01
C THR A 142 -9.41 -15.53 7.74
N SER A 143 -10.08 -15.32 8.87
CA SER A 143 -10.56 -16.41 9.73
C SER A 143 -11.79 -17.16 9.19
N THR A 144 -12.64 -16.46 8.44
CA THR A 144 -13.89 -17.04 7.91
C THR A 144 -13.98 -16.93 6.39
N THR A 145 -14.87 -17.74 5.81
CA THR A 145 -15.19 -17.61 4.38
C THR A 145 -15.93 -16.32 4.07
N GLU A 146 -16.68 -15.76 5.03
CA GLU A 146 -17.37 -14.49 4.83
C GLU A 146 -16.39 -13.32 4.82
N ASP A 147 -15.47 -13.28 5.80
CA ASP A 147 -14.40 -12.27 5.82
C ASP A 147 -13.60 -12.29 4.51
N HIS A 148 -13.32 -13.49 4.00
CA HIS A 148 -12.63 -13.65 2.74
C HIS A 148 -13.39 -13.07 1.55
N ARG A 149 -14.71 -13.26 1.49
CA ARG A 149 -15.54 -12.73 0.40
C ARG A 149 -15.57 -11.21 0.40
N GLU A 150 -15.48 -10.57 1.57
CA GLU A 150 -15.41 -9.11 1.67
C GLU A 150 -14.06 -8.52 1.25
N VAL A 151 -12.99 -9.33 1.29
CA VAL A 151 -11.62 -8.91 0.95
C VAL A 151 -11.31 -9.09 -0.54
N ARG A 152 -11.90 -10.11 -1.18
CA ARG A 152 -11.78 -10.41 -2.60
C ARG A 152 -12.44 -9.34 -3.48
#